data_AF-A0A5N4DNZ9-F1
#
_entry.id   AF-A0A5N4DNZ9-F1
#
_cell.length_a   1.000
_cell.length_b   1.000
_cell.length_c   1.000
_cell.angle_alpha   90.00
_cell.angle_beta   90.00
_cell.angle_gamma   90.00
#
_symmetry.space_group_name_H-M   'P 1'
#
loop_
_entity.id
_entity.type
_entity.pdbx_description
1 polymer ?
#
loop_
_entity_poly.entity_id
_entity_poly.type
_entity_poly.pdbx_seq_one_letter_code
_entity_poly.pdbx_strand_id
1 'polypeptide(L)'
;MRVSVASGISFLLAALIWPCAENIYGCPVTRIQTYVYDFIYPVHDCGIRTKVVSEDTLLFQTEMYFNPRNTHYDCQKIPLECSASR
;
A
#
# COMPACT_ATOMS: atom_id res chain seq x y z
N MET A 1 9.01 -6.44 3.06
CA MET A 1 7.54 -6.58 2.93
C MET A 1 7.16 -6.28 1.49
N ARG A 2 6.35 -7.12 0.85
CA ARG A 2 5.81 -6.85 -0.49
C ARG A 2 4.30 -6.64 -0.36
N VAL A 3 3.84 -5.46 -0.76
CA VAL A 3 2.41 -5.14 -0.88
C VAL A 3 2.09 -5.09 -2.36
N SER A 4 1.11 -5.90 -2.80
CA SER A 4 0.62 -5.90 -4.18
C SER A 4 -0.83 -5.43 -4.19
N VAL A 5 -1.11 -4.34 -4.88
CA VAL A 5 -2.48 -3.82 -5.03
C VAL A 5 -2.94 -4.10 -6.46
N ALA A 6 -3.99 -4.91 -6.60
CA ALA A 6 -4.61 -5.21 -7.89
C ALA A 6 -5.87 -4.36 -8.09
N SER A 7 -5.97 -3.69 -9.24
CA SER A 7 -7.15 -2.90 -9.60
C SER A 7 -8.28 -3.79 -10.11
N GLY A 8 -9.32 -4.02 -9.28
CA GLY A 8 -10.50 -4.81 -9.65
C GLY A 8 -11.57 -4.05 -10.45
N ILE A 9 -12.59 -4.75 -10.98
CA ILE A 9 -13.62 -4.22 -11.90
C ILE A 9 -14.46 -3.07 -11.32
N SER A 10 -14.72 -3.06 -10.00
CA SER A 10 -15.40 -1.93 -9.34
C SER A 10 -14.52 -0.65 -9.28
N PHE A 11 -13.20 -0.82 -9.38
CA PHE A 11 -12.21 0.25 -9.50
C PHE A 11 -11.96 0.68 -10.95
N LEU A 12 -12.52 0.02 -11.98
CA LEU A 12 -12.28 0.38 -13.39
C LEU A 12 -12.80 1.77 -13.76
N LEU A 13 -13.90 2.22 -13.16
CA LEU A 13 -14.41 3.58 -13.36
C LEU A 13 -13.50 4.63 -12.70
N ALA A 14 -12.86 4.29 -11.58
CA ALA A 14 -11.83 5.13 -10.96
C ALA A 14 -10.50 5.07 -11.74
N ALA A 15 -10.20 3.92 -12.37
CA ALA A 15 -8.99 3.67 -13.13
C ALA A 15 -8.92 4.45 -14.46
N LEU A 16 -10.06 4.80 -15.06
CA LEU A 16 -10.11 5.68 -16.23
C LEU A 16 -9.67 7.13 -15.93
N ILE A 17 -9.55 7.49 -14.65
CA ILE A 17 -9.06 8.77 -14.16
C ILE A 17 -7.68 8.61 -13.47
N TRP A 18 -7.14 7.38 -13.38
CA TRP A 18 -5.97 7.08 -12.54
C TRP A 18 -4.61 7.26 -13.19
N PRO A 19 -3.86 8.15 -12.57
CA PRO A 19 -2.52 7.89 -12.08
C PRO A 19 -2.52 8.02 -10.54
N CYS A 20 -1.52 7.42 -9.88
CA CYS A 20 -1.16 7.63 -8.46
C CYS A 20 -1.83 6.69 -7.43
N ALA A 21 -1.29 5.48 -7.32
CA ALA A 21 -0.92 4.97 -5.99
C ALA A 21 0.38 5.70 -5.61
N GLU A 22 0.30 6.77 -4.81
CA GLU A 22 1.38 7.77 -4.79
C GLU A 22 2.50 7.43 -3.80
N ASN A 23 2.22 6.69 -2.72
CA ASN A 23 3.26 6.11 -1.87
C ASN A 23 2.72 5.26 -0.70
N ILE A 24 3.61 4.44 -0.14
CA ILE A 24 3.49 3.97 1.25
C ILE A 24 4.24 4.95 2.13
N TYR A 25 3.53 5.71 2.97
CA TYR A 25 4.13 6.67 3.91
C TYR A 25 5.21 7.59 3.26
N GLY A 26 4.97 8.07 2.04
CA GLY A 26 5.94 8.88 1.28
C GLY A 26 6.91 8.10 0.37
N CYS A 27 7.01 6.78 0.48
CA CYS A 27 7.83 5.95 -0.41
C CYS A 27 7.14 5.58 -1.74
N PRO A 28 7.78 5.83 -2.89
CA PRO A 28 7.18 5.62 -4.21
C PRO A 28 6.90 4.14 -4.52
N VAL A 29 6.20 3.88 -5.62
CA VAL A 29 6.02 2.51 -6.11
C VAL A 29 7.36 1.92 -6.58
N THR A 30 7.61 0.66 -6.26
CA THR A 30 8.86 -0.01 -6.63
C THR A 30 8.78 -0.72 -7.97
N ARG A 31 7.62 -1.29 -8.30
CA ARG A 31 7.38 -1.96 -9.58
C ARG A 31 5.92 -1.82 -9.99
N ILE A 32 5.72 -1.59 -11.29
CA ILE A 32 4.39 -1.49 -11.90
C ILE A 32 4.25 -2.65 -12.89
N GLN A 33 3.16 -3.38 -12.75
CA GLN A 33 2.69 -4.39 -13.70
C GLN A 33 1.29 -3.98 -14.17
N THR A 34 0.82 -4.56 -15.28
CA THR A 34 -0.50 -4.27 -15.84
C THR A 34 -1.58 -4.41 -14.76
N TYR A 35 -2.11 -3.27 -14.31
CA TYR A 35 -3.10 -3.15 -13.22
C TYR A 35 -2.66 -3.59 -11.81
N VAL A 36 -1.37 -3.85 -11.58
CA VAL A 36 -0.82 -4.26 -10.29
C VAL A 36 0.36 -3.38 -9.90
N TYR A 37 0.28 -2.76 -8.73
CA TYR A 37 1.35 -1.94 -8.18
C TYR A 37 2.02 -2.67 -7.02
N ASP A 38 3.33 -2.87 -7.14
CA ASP A 38 4.17 -3.53 -6.14
C ASP A 38 4.97 -2.47 -5.34
N PHE A 39 4.83 -2.54 -4.02
CA PHE A 39 5.66 -1.79 -3.06
C PHE A 39 6.52 -2.77 -2.28
N ILE A 40 7.82 -2.76 -2.53
CA ILE A 40 8.78 -3.71 -1.99
C ILE A 40 9.83 -2.93 -1.19
N TYR A 41 9.66 -2.92 0.13
CA TYR A 41 10.56 -2.21 1.03
C TYR A 41 10.99 -3.08 2.21
N PRO A 42 12.17 -2.83 2.80
CA PRO A 42 12.55 -3.40 4.09
C PRO A 42 11.54 -3.03 5.18
N VAL A 43 11.33 -3.92 6.15
CA VAL A 43 10.32 -3.73 7.22
C VAL A 43 10.62 -2.59 8.20
N HIS A 44 11.82 -2.00 8.11
CA HIS A 44 12.25 -0.86 8.91
C HIS A 44 12.15 0.48 8.15
N ASP A 45 11.78 0.44 6.86
CA ASP A 45 11.68 1.61 6.00
C ASP A 45 10.22 2.03 5.81
N CYS A 46 10.01 3.20 5.20
CA CYS A 46 8.70 3.63 4.68
C CYS A 46 7.57 3.62 5.73
N GLY A 47 7.92 3.96 6.97
CA GLY A 47 6.96 4.04 8.07
C GLY A 47 6.33 2.70 8.46
N ILE A 48 6.90 1.57 8.03
CA ILE A 48 6.44 0.24 8.42
C ILE A 48 6.75 0.05 9.91
N ARG A 49 5.69 -0.25 10.68
CA ARG A 49 5.75 -0.46 12.13
C ARG A 49 5.69 -1.93 12.43
N THR A 50 6.66 -2.43 13.19
CA THR A 50 6.67 -3.81 13.67
C THR A 50 6.16 -3.86 15.11
N LYS A 51 5.22 -4.74 15.39
CA LYS A 51 4.70 -5.03 16.73
C LYS A 51 4.86 -6.53 17.00
N VAL A 52 5.28 -6.87 18.21
CA VAL A 52 5.29 -8.25 18.68
C VAL A 52 3.89 -8.54 19.24
N VAL A 53 3.15 -9.48 18.63
CA VAL A 53 1.80 -9.87 19.05
C VAL A 53 1.83 -11.13 19.91
N SER A 54 2.77 -12.03 19.63
CA SER A 54 3.06 -13.22 20.44
C SER A 54 4.56 -13.56 20.39
N GLU A 55 5.00 -14.54 21.18
CA GLU A 55 6.41 -14.99 21.24
C GLU A 55 7.01 -15.23 19.85
N ASP A 56 6.23 -15.86 18.97
CA ASP A 56 6.64 -16.18 17.60
C ASP A 56 5.93 -15.35 16.52
N THR A 57 5.07 -14.37 16.85
CA THR A 57 4.29 -13.63 15.84
C THR A 57 4.62 -12.15 15.85
N LEU A 58 5.12 -11.67 14.71
CA LEU A 58 5.34 -10.26 14.40
C LEU A 58 4.19 -9.75 13.52
N LEU A 59 3.70 -8.56 13.84
CA LEU A 59 2.72 -7.81 13.06
C LEU A 59 3.38 -6.57 12.48
N PHE A 60 3.41 -6.49 11.16
CA PHE A 60 3.83 -5.33 10.40
C PHE A 60 2.60 -4.52 10.01
N GLN A 61 2.61 -3.23 10.34
CA GLN A 61 1.55 -2.28 10.03
C GLN A 61 2.12 -1.14 9.19
N THR A 62 1.43 -0.75 8.14
CA THR A 62 1.77 0.43 7.34
C THR A 62 0.51 1.07 6.77
N GLU A 63 0.69 2.22 6.13
CA GLU A 63 -0.40 3.05 5.61
C GLU A 63 -0.08 3.44 4.18
N MET A 64 -1.00 3.12 3.27
CA MET A 64 -0.92 3.53 1.88
C MET A 64 -1.77 4.76 1.66
N TYR A 65 -1.20 5.76 0.99
CA TYR A 65 -1.89 6.99 0.63
C TYR A 65 -2.28 6.96 -0.84
N PHE A 66 -3.55 7.18 -1.07
CA PHE A 66 -4.15 7.20 -2.38
C PHE A 66 -4.69 8.60 -2.67
N ASN A 67 -4.08 9.26 -3.64
CA ASN A 67 -4.39 10.64 -4.00
C ASN A 67 -4.91 10.70 -5.43
N PRO A 68 -6.23 10.79 -5.63
CA PRO A 68 -6.80 10.85 -6.96
C PRO A 68 -6.47 12.20 -7.62
N ARG A 69 -5.99 12.19 -8.86
CA ARG A 69 -5.70 13.44 -9.60
C ARG A 69 -6.92 14.32 -9.86
N ASN A 70 -8.12 13.78 -9.74
CA ASN A 70 -9.35 14.54 -9.90
C ASN A 70 -9.79 15.06 -8.53
N THR A 71 -9.75 16.38 -8.36
CA THR A 71 -9.98 17.18 -7.14
C THR A 71 -11.34 16.98 -6.46
N HIS A 72 -12.18 16.07 -6.97
CA HIS A 72 -13.50 15.74 -6.42
C HIS A 72 -13.48 14.60 -5.39
N TYR A 73 -12.34 13.93 -5.19
CA TYR A 73 -12.23 12.84 -4.24
C TYR A 73 -11.16 13.14 -3.19
N ASP A 74 -11.49 12.92 -1.93
CA ASP A 74 -10.54 13.05 -0.84
C ASP A 74 -9.42 12.00 -0.94
N CYS A 75 -8.24 12.38 -0.43
CA CYS A 75 -7.14 11.43 -0.26
C CYS A 75 -7.60 10.28 0.62
N GLN A 76 -7.53 9.05 0.11
CA GLN A 76 -7.86 7.87 0.88
C GLN A 76 -6.61 7.32 1.56
N LYS A 77 -6.78 6.97 2.83
CA LYS A 77 -5.76 6.31 3.64
C LYS A 77 -6.17 4.86 3.83
N ILE A 78 -5.36 3.94 3.31
CA ILE A 78 -5.63 2.51 3.36
C ILE A 78 -4.66 1.87 4.36
N PRO A 79 -5.14 1.37 5.52
CA PRO A 79 -4.30 0.65 6.46
C PRO A 79 -3.95 -0.74 5.90
N LEU A 80 -2.70 -1.13 6.03
CA LEU A 80 -2.19 -2.41 5.58
C LEU A 80 -1.52 -3.14 6.75
N GLU A 81 -1.85 -4.42 6.90
CA GLU A 81 -1.35 -5.25 7.98
C GLU A 81 -0.85 -6.59 7.43
N CYS A 82 0.25 -7.08 7.98
CA CYS A 82 0.84 -8.36 7.63
C CYS A 82 1.40 -9.00 8.88
N SER A 83 1.07 -10.26 9.14
CA SER A 83 1.71 -11.05 10.19
C SER A 83 2.75 -11.98 9.60
N ALA A 84 3.86 -12.18 10.32
CA ALA A 84 4.84 -13.20 10.02
C ALA A 84 5.29 -13.90 11.30
N SER A 85 5.71 -15.16 11.16
CA SER A 85 6.40 -15.84 12.25
C SER A 85 7.83 -15.32 12.38
N ARG A 86 8.36 -15.31 13.61
CA ARG A 86 9.76 -14.96 13.91
C ARG A 86 10.74 -16.00 13.37
#